data_AF-A0A950IR58-F1
#
_entry.id   AF-A0A950IR58-F1
#
_cell.length_a   1.000
_cell.length_b   1.000
_cell.length_c   1.000
_cell.angle_alpha   90.00
_cell.angle_beta   90.00
_cell.angle_gamma   90.00
#
_symmetry.space_group_name_H-M   'P 1'
#
loop_
_entity.id
_entity.type
_entity.pdbx_description
1 polymer ?
#
loop_
_entity_poly.entity_id
_entity_poly.type
_entity_poly.pdbx_seq_one_letter_code
_entity_poly.pdbx_strand_id
1 'polypeptide(L)'
;MTTDIVLTGAYSVSVNGPGTLNLDDSNGHSRVWEIYVIGPNHAYMLDTSAEVGVGELSPQLDERQYSSADILGSYLLGSGEPLVPATTLTSGVTSFNGKSTMHGTEDLSESGSMTAGLPLAGTYSVSSKSNNGRGTLTLTSPSGESFALWVGSNSEVLGVETDPSNTQPVAIYFEQ
;
A
#
# COMPACT_ATOMS: atom_id res chain seq x y z
N MET A 1 9.87 -5.36 -10.84
CA MET A 1 8.95 -6.08 -9.94
C MET A 1 7.87 -6.73 -10.79
N THR A 2 7.60 -8.03 -10.64
CA THR A 2 6.44 -8.67 -11.30
C THR A 2 5.21 -8.43 -10.45
N THR A 3 4.28 -7.64 -10.96
CA THR A 3 2.95 -7.46 -10.38
C THR A 3 2.05 -8.64 -10.78
N ASP A 4 0.96 -8.89 -10.06
CA ASP A 4 -0.06 -9.94 -10.35
C ASP A 4 0.28 -11.38 -9.90
N ILE A 5 1.28 -11.56 -9.02
CA ILE A 5 1.50 -12.86 -8.39
C ILE A 5 0.37 -13.14 -7.39
N VAL A 6 -0.33 -14.26 -7.58
CA VAL A 6 -1.33 -14.73 -6.61
C VAL A 6 -0.59 -15.39 -5.46
N LEU A 7 -0.80 -14.88 -4.26
CA LEU A 7 -0.37 -15.52 -3.02
C LEU A 7 -1.53 -16.36 -2.49
N THR A 8 -1.26 -17.64 -2.27
CA THR A 8 -2.17 -18.57 -1.59
C THR A 8 -1.55 -18.99 -0.27
N GLY A 9 -2.33 -19.48 0.68
CA GLY A 9 -1.76 -19.72 1.99
C GLY A 9 -2.73 -20.24 3.02
N ALA A 10 -2.19 -20.54 4.19
CA ALA A 10 -2.95 -20.89 5.38
C ALA A 10 -2.35 -20.16 6.57
N TYR A 11 -3.20 -19.84 7.54
CA TYR A 11 -2.77 -19.23 8.79
C TYR A 11 -3.36 -19.99 9.98
N SER A 12 -2.67 -19.87 11.12
CA SER A 12 -3.17 -20.34 12.40
C SER A 12 -2.85 -19.29 13.46
N VAL A 13 -3.76 -19.10 14.41
CA VAL A 13 -3.58 -18.20 15.54
C VAL A 13 -3.92 -18.97 16.81
N SER A 14 -3.00 -18.94 17.76
CA SER A 14 -3.17 -19.53 19.08
C SER A 14 -3.97 -18.60 20.01
N VAL A 15 -4.45 -19.17 21.12
CA VAL A 15 -5.00 -18.35 22.20
C VAL A 15 -3.94 -17.34 22.66
N ASN A 16 -4.36 -16.09 22.84
CA ASN A 16 -3.51 -14.93 23.15
C ASN A 16 -2.73 -14.31 21.98
N GLY A 17 -2.93 -14.75 20.73
CA GLY A 17 -2.59 -13.97 19.54
C GLY A 17 -1.38 -14.39 18.70
N PRO A 18 -0.35 -15.12 19.19
CA PRO A 18 0.72 -15.61 18.33
C PRO A 18 0.23 -16.63 17.31
N GLY A 19 0.82 -16.64 16.14
CA GLY A 19 0.41 -17.50 15.04
C GLY A 19 1.44 -17.61 13.94
N THR A 20 1.06 -18.32 12.89
CA THR A 20 1.84 -18.43 11.65
C THR A 20 0.96 -18.16 10.44
N LEU A 21 1.54 -17.58 9.39
CA LEU A 21 0.95 -17.43 8.06
C LEU A 21 1.94 -17.97 7.04
N ASN A 22 1.56 -18.99 6.28
CA ASN A 22 2.31 -19.41 5.10
C ASN A 22 1.73 -18.73 3.85
N LEU A 23 2.59 -18.17 3.01
CA LEU A 23 2.24 -17.60 1.71
C LEU A 23 3.07 -18.29 0.62
N ASP A 24 2.38 -19.00 -0.26
CA ASP A 24 2.89 -19.67 -1.45
C ASP A 24 2.55 -18.82 -2.67
N ASP A 25 3.56 -18.49 -3.44
CA ASP A 25 3.41 -17.78 -4.70
C ASP A 25 3.13 -18.75 -5.86
N SER A 26 2.54 -18.25 -6.94
CA SER A 26 2.23 -19.07 -8.12
C SER A 26 3.47 -19.58 -8.87
N ASN A 27 4.68 -19.18 -8.49
CA ASN A 27 5.95 -19.62 -9.06
C ASN A 27 6.63 -20.73 -8.23
N GLY A 28 6.01 -21.14 -7.10
CA GLY A 28 6.51 -22.20 -6.23
C GLY A 28 7.45 -21.72 -5.12
N HIS A 29 7.51 -20.41 -4.85
CA HIS A 29 8.19 -19.86 -3.68
C HIS A 29 7.23 -19.83 -2.48
N SER A 30 7.71 -20.24 -1.31
CA SER A 30 6.95 -20.22 -0.05
C SER A 30 7.66 -19.36 0.99
N ARG A 31 6.90 -18.57 1.75
CA ARG A 31 7.38 -17.85 2.94
C ARG A 31 6.47 -18.09 4.13
N VAL A 32 7.08 -18.36 5.28
CA VAL A 32 6.38 -18.50 6.56
C VAL A 32 6.64 -17.24 7.38
N TRP A 33 5.55 -16.59 7.77
CA TRP A 33 5.54 -15.42 8.63
C TRP A 33 5.05 -15.81 10.03
N GLU A 34 5.74 -15.34 11.05
CA GLU A 34 5.21 -15.27 12.40
C GLU A 34 4.22 -14.11 12.48
N ILE A 35 3.04 -14.34 13.04
CA ILE A 35 2.02 -13.30 13.22
C ILE A 35 1.68 -13.12 14.69
N TYR A 36 1.44 -11.88 15.10
CA TYR A 36 1.02 -11.53 16.45
C TYR A 36 -0.24 -10.67 16.36
N VAL A 37 -1.38 -11.23 16.75
CA VAL A 37 -2.63 -10.47 16.85
C VAL A 37 -2.53 -9.51 18.02
N ILE A 38 -2.55 -8.21 17.72
CA ILE A 38 -2.38 -7.12 18.69
C ILE A 38 -3.70 -6.41 19.01
N GLY A 39 -4.72 -6.63 18.20
CA GLY A 39 -6.08 -6.15 18.44
C GLY A 39 -7.09 -6.85 17.52
N PRO A 40 -8.40 -6.57 17.69
CA PRO A 40 -9.39 -6.94 16.69
C PRO A 40 -8.97 -6.40 15.32
N ASN A 41 -8.99 -7.25 14.29
CA ASN A 41 -8.69 -6.85 12.91
C ASN A 41 -7.28 -6.27 12.69
N HIS A 42 -6.32 -6.55 13.57
CA HIS A 42 -4.96 -6.04 13.40
C HIS A 42 -3.93 -7.03 13.94
N ALA A 43 -2.95 -7.36 13.11
CA ALA A 43 -1.84 -8.22 13.50
C ALA A 43 -0.51 -7.72 12.92
N TYR A 44 0.57 -7.92 13.67
CA TYR A 44 1.92 -7.70 13.20
C TYR A 44 2.49 -8.96 12.56
N MET A 45 3.31 -8.82 11.53
CA MET A 45 3.98 -9.92 10.82
C MET A 45 5.50 -9.78 10.90
N LEU A 46 6.18 -10.90 11.06
CA LEU A 46 7.64 -10.99 11.07
C LEU A 46 8.10 -12.23 10.28
N ASP A 47 9.04 -12.05 9.37
CA ASP A 47 9.83 -13.13 8.77
C ASP A 47 11.15 -13.22 9.54
N THR A 48 11.39 -14.36 10.20
CA THR A 48 12.59 -14.63 11.01
C THR A 48 13.66 -15.41 10.24
N SER A 49 13.52 -15.54 8.92
CA SER A 49 14.51 -16.17 8.05
C SER A 49 15.72 -15.26 7.76
N ALA A 50 16.55 -15.64 6.79
CA ALA A 50 17.73 -14.87 6.39
C ALA A 50 17.37 -13.51 5.73
N GLU A 51 16.14 -13.37 5.26
CA GLU A 51 15.58 -12.15 4.68
C GLU A 51 14.53 -11.61 5.63
N VAL A 52 14.97 -10.84 6.64
CA VAL A 52 14.07 -10.30 7.66
C VAL A 52 13.06 -9.36 7.00
N GLY A 53 11.79 -9.69 7.14
CA GLY A 53 10.65 -8.92 6.67
C GLY A 53 9.75 -8.57 7.85
N VAL A 54 9.14 -7.39 7.81
CA VAL A 54 8.14 -6.97 8.80
C VAL A 54 6.96 -6.35 8.08
N GLY A 55 5.79 -6.40 8.69
CA GLY A 55 4.59 -5.78 8.14
C GLY A 55 3.40 -5.88 9.07
N GLU A 56 2.25 -5.42 8.58
CA GLU A 56 0.99 -5.47 9.29
C GLU A 56 -0.10 -6.13 8.44
N LEU A 57 -1.03 -6.79 9.12
CA LEU A 57 -2.25 -7.34 8.53
C LEU A 57 -3.44 -6.51 9.01
N SER A 58 -4.12 -5.90 8.05
CA SER A 58 -5.39 -5.20 8.23
C SER A 58 -6.41 -5.81 7.27
N PRO A 59 -7.68 -6.00 7.69
CA PRO A 59 -8.70 -6.53 6.81
C PRO A 59 -9.11 -5.52 5.75
N GLN A 60 -9.59 -6.03 4.63
CA GLN A 60 -10.54 -5.28 3.81
C GLN A 60 -11.89 -5.27 4.52
N LEU A 61 -12.38 -4.08 4.87
CA LEU A 61 -13.56 -3.92 5.72
C LEU A 61 -14.88 -4.03 4.95
N ASP A 62 -14.85 -4.15 3.62
CA ASP A 62 -16.03 -4.17 2.77
C ASP A 62 -16.09 -5.49 1.96
N GLU A 63 -17.10 -6.34 2.25
CA GLU A 63 -17.34 -7.59 1.51
C GLU A 63 -17.91 -7.35 0.09
N ARG A 64 -18.12 -6.08 -0.30
CA ARG A 64 -18.62 -5.67 -1.61
C ARG A 64 -17.49 -5.50 -2.62
N GLN A 65 -17.84 -5.56 -3.90
CA GLN A 65 -16.88 -5.29 -4.97
C GLN A 65 -16.43 -3.83 -4.92
N TYR A 66 -15.11 -3.62 -4.85
CA TYR A 66 -14.51 -2.30 -4.87
C TYR A 66 -14.43 -1.71 -6.28
N SER A 67 -14.50 -0.38 -6.36
CA SER A 67 -14.49 0.41 -7.58
C SER A 67 -13.79 1.76 -7.36
N SER A 68 -13.52 2.50 -8.44
CA SER A 68 -12.95 3.86 -8.32
C SER A 68 -13.85 4.83 -7.54
N ALA A 69 -15.15 4.52 -7.40
CA ALA A 69 -16.09 5.34 -6.63
C ALA A 69 -15.88 5.21 -5.11
N ASP A 70 -15.20 4.16 -4.66
CA ASP A 70 -14.86 3.95 -3.25
C ASP A 70 -13.64 4.80 -2.83
N ILE A 71 -12.92 5.39 -3.80
CA ILE A 71 -11.87 6.38 -3.57
C ILE A 71 -12.40 7.76 -3.98
N LEU A 72 -13.15 8.40 -3.08
CA LEU A 72 -13.81 9.68 -3.33
C LEU A 72 -13.57 10.63 -2.14
N GLY A 73 -13.21 11.87 -2.46
CA GLY A 73 -13.03 12.93 -1.46
C GLY A 73 -11.57 13.23 -1.17
N SER A 74 -11.35 13.96 -0.08
CA SER A 74 -10.02 14.38 0.33
C SER A 74 -9.36 13.34 1.21
N TYR A 75 -8.07 13.08 1.02
CA TYR A 75 -7.26 12.19 1.86
C TYR A 75 -5.98 12.89 2.27
N LEU A 76 -5.54 12.66 3.50
CA LEU A 76 -4.16 12.83 3.91
C LEU A 76 -3.31 11.83 3.14
N LEU A 77 -2.20 12.30 2.58
CA LEU A 77 -1.17 11.47 1.94
C LEU A 77 0.03 11.39 2.88
N GLY A 78 0.61 10.21 3.04
CA GLY A 78 1.84 10.04 3.81
C GLY A 78 2.61 8.79 3.42
N SER A 79 3.93 8.86 3.50
CA SER A 79 4.80 7.68 3.45
C SER A 79 4.75 6.88 4.75
N GLY A 80 4.85 5.55 4.62
CA GLY A 80 5.14 4.65 5.72
C GLY A 80 6.61 4.68 6.14
N GLU A 81 6.98 3.73 7.01
CA GLU A 81 8.34 3.59 7.51
C GLU A 81 9.30 3.18 6.38
N PRO A 82 10.37 3.96 6.11
CA PRO A 82 11.36 3.61 5.11
C PRO A 82 12.33 2.53 5.62
N LEU A 83 12.75 1.63 4.72
CA LEU A 83 13.79 0.66 5.03
C LEU A 83 15.20 1.28 5.07
N VAL A 84 15.40 2.39 4.35
CA VAL A 84 16.69 3.07 4.23
C VAL A 84 16.52 4.55 4.59
N PRO A 85 17.40 5.14 5.43
CA PRO A 85 17.28 6.55 5.84
C PRO A 85 17.34 7.58 4.70
N ALA A 86 17.86 7.19 3.53
CA ALA A 86 18.00 8.06 2.37
C ALA A 86 16.76 8.08 1.47
N THR A 87 15.72 7.31 1.80
CA THR A 87 14.51 7.22 0.99
C THR A 87 13.72 8.53 1.05
N THR A 88 13.24 8.98 -0.11
CA THR A 88 12.34 10.13 -0.20
C THR A 88 11.00 9.78 0.43
N LEU A 89 10.52 10.64 1.33
CA LEU A 89 9.21 10.52 1.96
C LEU A 89 8.30 11.63 1.45
N THR A 90 7.01 11.33 1.30
CA THR A 90 5.98 12.28 0.93
C THR A 90 5.00 12.49 2.08
N SER A 91 4.45 13.69 2.17
CA SER A 91 3.28 14.00 2.98
C SER A 91 2.44 15.06 2.28
N GLY A 92 1.12 15.02 2.42
CA GLY A 92 0.30 16.00 1.74
C GLY A 92 -1.19 15.79 1.88
N VAL A 93 -1.93 16.40 0.96
CA VAL A 93 -3.37 16.24 0.82
C VAL A 93 -3.71 16.00 -0.63
N THR A 94 -4.62 15.06 -0.87
CA THR A 94 -5.12 14.71 -2.19
C THR A 94 -6.63 14.77 -2.20
N SER A 95 -7.22 14.95 -3.39
CA SER A 95 -8.64 14.95 -3.64
C SER A 95 -8.93 14.07 -4.85
N PHE A 96 -9.63 12.97 -4.60
CA PHE A 96 -10.05 11.99 -5.60
C PHE A 96 -11.47 12.27 -6.06
N ASN A 97 -11.72 12.16 -7.36
CA ASN A 97 -13.02 12.47 -7.95
C ASN A 97 -14.03 11.31 -7.96
N GLY A 98 -13.70 10.16 -7.35
CA GLY A 98 -14.54 8.95 -7.38
C GLY A 98 -14.65 8.29 -8.76
N LYS A 99 -13.77 8.64 -9.72
CA LYS A 99 -13.86 8.17 -11.11
C LYS A 99 -12.52 7.73 -11.66
N SER A 100 -11.59 8.68 -11.80
CA SER A 100 -10.33 8.43 -12.51
C SER A 100 -9.22 9.46 -12.30
N THR A 101 -9.48 10.59 -11.63
CA THR A 101 -8.48 11.65 -11.48
C THR A 101 -8.34 12.08 -10.03
N MET A 102 -7.10 12.40 -9.65
CA MET A 102 -6.77 12.97 -8.37
C MET A 102 -5.94 14.25 -8.57
N HIS A 103 -6.07 15.19 -7.64
CA HIS A 103 -5.22 16.37 -7.55
C HIS A 103 -4.93 16.69 -6.08
N GLY A 104 -3.88 17.46 -5.81
CA GLY A 104 -3.47 17.74 -4.44
C GLY A 104 -2.19 18.55 -4.36
N THR A 105 -1.63 18.57 -3.16
CA THR A 105 -0.31 19.14 -2.86
C THR A 105 0.45 18.19 -1.97
N GLU A 106 1.76 18.06 -2.22
CA GLU A 106 2.65 17.28 -1.36
C GLU A 106 3.93 18.06 -1.01
N ASP A 107 4.53 17.63 0.09
CA ASP A 107 5.86 17.99 0.53
C ASP A 107 6.74 16.74 0.43
N LEU A 108 7.90 16.87 -0.17
CA LEU A 108 8.92 15.82 -0.27
C LEU A 108 10.02 16.08 0.75
N SER A 109 10.27 15.09 1.60
CA SER A 109 11.42 15.05 2.50
C SER A 109 12.46 14.10 1.93
N GLU A 110 13.60 14.67 1.54
CA GLU A 110 14.72 13.96 0.94
C GLU A 110 15.93 14.00 1.88
N SER A 111 16.96 13.22 1.58
CA SER A 111 18.19 13.27 2.37
C SER A 111 18.87 14.64 2.29
N GLY A 112 18.71 15.44 3.34
CA GLY A 112 19.31 16.78 3.45
C GLY A 112 18.56 17.91 2.76
N SER A 113 17.40 17.65 2.15
CA SER A 113 16.53 18.65 1.52
C SER A 113 15.06 18.42 1.83
N MET A 114 14.28 19.49 1.74
CA MET A 114 12.83 19.44 1.80
C MET A 114 12.28 20.32 0.69
N THR A 115 11.36 19.78 -0.11
CA THR A 115 10.67 20.52 -1.16
C THR A 115 9.19 20.53 -0.84
N ALA A 116 8.64 21.69 -0.46
CA ALA A 116 7.26 21.81 -0.01
C ALA A 116 6.34 22.42 -1.08
N GLY A 117 5.05 22.09 -0.99
CA GLY A 117 3.98 22.67 -1.79
C GLY A 117 4.01 22.29 -3.25
N LEU A 118 4.54 21.10 -3.58
CA LEU A 118 4.54 20.59 -4.95
C LEU A 118 3.11 20.24 -5.39
N PRO A 119 2.70 20.63 -6.60
CA PRO A 119 1.42 20.19 -7.14
C PRO A 119 1.47 18.69 -7.42
N LEU A 120 0.48 17.97 -6.87
CA LEU A 120 0.31 16.54 -7.08
C LEU A 120 -0.89 16.33 -8.00
N ALA A 121 -0.72 15.56 -9.08
CA ALA A 121 -1.81 15.29 -10.01
C ALA A 121 -1.61 13.94 -10.68
N GLY A 122 -2.69 13.18 -10.86
CA GLY A 122 -2.60 11.86 -11.46
C GLY A 122 -3.95 11.27 -11.86
N THR A 123 -3.87 10.08 -12.44
CA THR A 123 -5.03 9.28 -12.79
C THR A 123 -4.98 7.94 -12.08
N TYR A 124 -6.14 7.43 -11.68
CA TYR A 124 -6.23 6.18 -10.95
C TYR A 124 -7.38 5.31 -11.47
N SER A 125 -7.33 4.02 -11.17
CA SER A 125 -8.42 3.10 -11.45
C SER A 125 -8.41 1.93 -10.47
N VAL A 126 -9.58 1.42 -10.12
CA VAL A 126 -9.73 0.13 -9.42
C VAL A 126 -10.20 -0.93 -10.41
N SER A 127 -9.56 -2.10 -10.37
CA SER A 127 -9.81 -3.20 -11.28
C SER A 127 -11.21 -3.80 -11.07
N SER A 128 -12.08 -3.61 -12.06
CA SER A 128 -13.40 -4.27 -12.13
C SER A 128 -13.32 -5.76 -12.51
N LYS A 129 -12.13 -6.27 -12.85
CA LYS A 129 -11.91 -7.68 -13.18
C LYS A 129 -11.69 -8.51 -11.92
N SER A 130 -10.86 -7.99 -11.01
CA SER A 130 -10.51 -8.70 -9.77
C SER A 130 -11.45 -8.36 -8.63
N ASN A 131 -12.09 -7.18 -8.66
CA ASN A 131 -13.08 -6.71 -7.66
C ASN A 131 -12.59 -6.78 -6.19
N ASN A 132 -11.29 -6.90 -5.98
CA ASN A 132 -10.62 -7.10 -4.70
C ASN A 132 -9.94 -5.82 -4.19
N GLY A 133 -10.39 -4.65 -4.65
CA GLY A 133 -9.82 -3.35 -4.26
C GLY A 133 -8.47 -3.03 -4.88
N ARG A 134 -7.92 -3.92 -5.73
CA ARG A 134 -6.65 -3.65 -6.39
C ARG A 134 -6.81 -2.62 -7.51
N GLY A 135 -5.92 -1.65 -7.56
CA GLY A 135 -5.93 -0.57 -8.53
C GLY A 135 -4.55 -0.14 -8.98
N THR A 136 -4.53 0.94 -9.75
CA THR A 136 -3.32 1.62 -10.21
C THR A 136 -3.47 3.12 -10.03
N LEU A 137 -2.37 3.80 -9.75
CA LEU A 137 -2.25 5.27 -9.79
C LEU A 137 -1.04 5.60 -10.68
N THR A 138 -1.23 6.52 -11.60
CA THR A 138 -0.16 7.10 -12.40
C THR A 138 -0.13 8.60 -12.13
N LEU A 139 0.97 9.06 -11.56
CA LEU A 139 1.22 10.48 -11.36
C LEU A 139 1.67 11.12 -12.67
N THR A 140 1.28 12.38 -12.83
CA THR A 140 1.68 13.27 -13.93
C THR A 140 2.44 14.49 -13.41
N SER A 141 2.39 14.72 -12.10
CA SER A 141 3.08 15.76 -11.36
C SER A 141 3.22 15.30 -9.91
N PRO A 142 4.38 15.52 -9.24
CA PRO A 142 5.57 16.17 -9.78
C PRO A 142 6.41 15.28 -10.71
N SER A 143 6.26 13.96 -10.61
CA SER A 143 6.97 12.95 -11.41
C SER A 143 5.99 11.95 -12.03
N GLY A 144 6.45 11.21 -13.04
CA GLY A 144 5.65 10.23 -13.80
C GLY A 144 5.53 8.86 -13.14
N GLU A 145 5.55 8.80 -11.81
CA GLU A 145 5.58 7.55 -11.04
C GLU A 145 4.29 6.74 -11.19
N SER A 146 4.41 5.42 -11.05
CA SER A 146 3.30 4.48 -11.12
C SER A 146 3.24 3.60 -9.89
N PHE A 147 2.06 3.54 -9.28
CA PHE A 147 1.78 2.79 -8.07
C PHE A 147 0.74 1.71 -8.32
N ALA A 148 0.92 0.57 -7.69
CA ALA A 148 -0.18 -0.36 -7.42
C ALA A 148 -0.93 0.14 -6.19
N LEU A 149 -2.26 0.10 -6.24
CA LEU A 149 -3.14 0.50 -5.14
C LEU A 149 -3.89 -0.70 -4.56
N TRP A 150 -4.24 -0.61 -3.28
CA TRP A 150 -5.17 -1.51 -2.59
C TRP A 150 -6.13 -0.67 -1.74
N VAL A 151 -7.43 -0.74 -2.04
CA VAL A 151 -8.49 -0.13 -1.24
C VAL A 151 -8.76 -1.01 -0.02
N GLY A 152 -8.43 -0.55 1.18
CA GLY A 152 -8.77 -1.24 2.43
C GLY A 152 -10.20 -0.95 2.88
N SER A 153 -10.58 0.32 2.76
CA SER A 153 -11.91 0.84 3.09
C SER A 153 -12.18 2.12 2.28
N ASN A 154 -13.37 2.71 2.43
CA ASN A 154 -13.66 4.01 1.81
C ASN A 154 -12.78 5.15 2.36
N SER A 155 -12.12 4.94 3.51
CA SER A 155 -11.26 5.93 4.15
C SER A 155 -9.77 5.59 4.07
N GLU A 156 -9.40 4.42 3.55
CA GLU A 156 -8.01 3.94 3.55
C GLU A 156 -7.64 3.29 2.21
N VAL A 157 -6.61 3.84 1.56
CA VAL A 157 -5.99 3.26 0.37
C VAL A 157 -4.49 3.16 0.58
N LEU A 158 -3.93 1.99 0.31
CA LEU A 158 -2.49 1.75 0.32
C LEU A 158 -1.96 1.79 -1.12
N GLY A 159 -0.79 2.40 -1.31
CA GLY A 159 -0.05 2.39 -2.56
C GLY A 159 1.38 1.89 -2.39
N VAL A 160 1.91 1.24 -3.41
CA VAL A 160 3.33 0.89 -3.50
C VAL A 160 3.83 1.19 -4.91
N GLU A 161 4.95 1.88 -5.02
CA GLU A 161 5.54 2.20 -6.32
C GLU A 161 5.98 0.91 -7.04
N THR A 162 5.74 0.89 -8.35
CA THR A 162 5.96 -0.29 -9.20
C THR A 162 7.06 -0.08 -10.23
N ASP A 163 7.67 1.11 -10.30
CA ASP A 163 8.79 1.38 -11.18
C ASP A 163 9.99 0.50 -10.76
N PRO A 164 10.53 -0.34 -11.66
CA PRO A 164 11.66 -1.21 -11.33
C PRO A 164 12.97 -0.45 -11.07
N SER A 165 13.06 0.83 -11.44
CA SER A 165 14.23 1.68 -11.16
C SER A 165 14.23 2.22 -9.73
N ASN A 166 13.09 2.25 -9.05
CA ASN A 166 13.06 2.54 -7.62
C ASN A 166 13.56 1.31 -6.83
N THR A 167 14.74 1.45 -6.23
CA THR A 167 15.36 0.42 -5.38
C THR A 167 14.99 0.54 -3.90
N GLN A 168 14.23 1.58 -3.54
CA GLN A 168 13.82 1.92 -2.17
C GLN A 168 12.32 2.29 -2.15
N PRO A 169 11.42 1.38 -2.58
CA PRO A 169 9.99 1.66 -2.53
C PRO A 169 9.53 1.80 -1.07
N VAL A 170 8.66 2.78 -0.83
CA VAL A 170 7.98 2.97 0.44
C VAL A 170 6.48 2.91 0.20
N ALA A 171 5.77 2.29 1.14
CA ALA A 171 4.32 2.29 1.11
C ALA A 171 3.81 3.73 1.26
N ILE A 172 2.82 4.11 0.47
CA ILE A 172 2.10 5.37 0.60
C ILE A 172 0.69 5.10 1.11
N TYR A 173 0.23 5.92 2.04
CA TYR A 173 -1.08 5.80 2.68
C TYR A 173 -1.92 7.00 2.28
N PHE A 174 -3.16 6.74 1.92
CA PHE A 174 -4.21 7.73 1.73
C PHE A 174 -5.27 7.50 2.81
N GLU A 175 -5.42 8.45 3.72
CA GLU A 175 -6.29 8.31 4.90
C GLU A 175 -7.26 9.49 5.06
N GLN A 176 -8.49 9.22 5.50
CA GLN A 176 -9.55 10.21 5.72
C GLN A 176 -9.81 10.51 7.20
#